data_AF-A0AAJ6HYI7-F1
#
_entry.id   AF-A0AAJ6HYI7-F1
#
_cell.length_a   1.000
_cell.length_b   1.000
_cell.length_c   1.000
_cell.angle_alpha   90.00
_cell.angle_beta   90.00
_cell.angle_gamma   90.00
#
_symmetry.space_group_name_H-M   'P 1'
#
loop_
_entity.id
_entity.type
_entity.pdbx_description
1 polymer ?
#
loop_
_entity_poly.entity_id
_entity_poly.type
_entity_poly.pdbx_seq_one_letter_code
_entity_poly.pdbx_strand_id
1 'polypeptide(L)'
;MVGSSLPRRRTVDVPDGRSSTLAGVLIGIAIMAAVDEIVFHQLLGWHHFYDRSTPSVALLSDGLLHAAELIALVGGFFWFADLRRRRALSTRLTWGGFLLGAGGFQLFDGLVDHKVFRVHQIRYGVDLLPYDVVWNVAGAVLLLAGVAVVWSARSRRAGDGPR
;
A
#
# COMPACT_ATOMS: atom_id res chain seq x y z
N MET A 1 48.61 18.56 24.96
CA MET A 1 47.35 18.85 24.26
C MET A 1 46.50 17.58 24.26
N VAL A 2 45.55 17.47 25.20
CA VAL A 2 44.57 16.37 25.22
C VAL A 2 43.38 16.84 24.40
N GLY A 3 43.22 16.30 23.20
CA GLY A 3 42.06 16.59 22.36
C GLY A 3 40.81 15.96 22.96
N SER A 4 39.98 16.78 23.60
CA SER A 4 38.65 16.38 24.04
C SER A 4 37.78 16.13 22.79
N SER A 5 37.64 14.86 22.41
CA SER A 5 36.62 14.42 21.47
C SER A 5 35.27 14.57 22.16
N LEU A 6 34.61 15.73 21.94
CA LEU A 6 33.25 15.94 22.41
C LEU A 6 32.36 14.81 21.87
N PRO A 7 31.56 14.14 22.72
CA PRO A 7 30.65 13.10 22.25
C PRO A 7 29.69 13.72 21.24
N ARG A 8 29.73 13.20 20.01
CA ARG A 8 28.82 13.57 18.92
C ARG A 8 27.40 13.45 19.48
N ARG A 9 26.72 14.58 19.69
CA ARG A 9 25.32 14.65 20.14
C ARG A 9 24.54 13.62 19.31
N ARG A 10 24.02 12.57 19.96
CA ARG A 10 22.95 11.77 19.35
C ARG A 10 21.84 12.78 19.08
N THR A 11 21.69 13.18 17.82
CA THR A 11 20.49 13.85 17.36
C THR A 11 19.33 13.01 17.88
N VAL A 12 18.44 13.61 18.65
CA VAL A 12 17.17 12.98 19.01
C VAL A 12 16.61 12.43 17.69
N ASP A 13 16.40 11.12 17.60
CA ASP A 13 15.97 10.45 16.35
C ASP A 13 14.58 10.99 15.97
N VAL A 14 14.54 12.07 15.20
CA VAL A 14 13.29 12.64 14.68
C VAL A 14 12.71 11.62 13.72
N PRO A 15 11.45 11.18 13.90
CA PRO A 15 10.93 10.13 13.05
C PRO A 15 10.88 10.60 11.58
N ASP A 16 11.45 9.80 10.69
CA ASP A 16 11.45 10.02 9.25
C ASP A 16 10.04 9.77 8.71
N GLY A 17 9.27 10.86 8.63
CA GLY A 17 7.88 10.81 8.23
C GLY A 17 7.67 10.40 6.78
N ARG A 18 8.60 10.75 5.89
CA ARG A 18 8.51 10.39 4.47
C ARG A 18 8.74 8.90 4.30
N SER A 19 9.85 8.38 4.83
CA SER A 19 10.15 6.95 4.74
C SER A 19 9.10 6.10 5.47
N SER A 20 8.59 6.56 6.62
CA SER A 20 7.50 5.88 7.32
C SER A 20 6.23 5.78 6.48
N THR A 21 5.88 6.85 5.75
CA THR A 21 4.72 6.86 4.85
C THR A 21 4.96 5.93 3.66
N LEU A 22 6.14 5.99 3.03
CA LEU A 22 6.47 5.17 1.85
C LEU A 22 6.55 3.67 2.18
N ALA A 23 7.13 3.30 3.31
CA ALA A 23 7.11 1.93 3.80
C ALA A 23 5.67 1.45 4.02
N GLY A 24 4.81 2.31 4.59
CA GLY A 24 3.38 2.05 4.70
C GLY A 24 2.71 1.82 3.35
N VAL A 25 2.92 2.73 2.38
CA VAL A 25 2.33 2.63 1.02
C VAL A 25 2.71 1.33 0.36
N LEU A 26 3.99 0.94 0.39
CA LEU A 26 4.45 -0.30 -0.22
C LEU A 26 3.78 -1.53 0.40
N ILE A 27 3.69 -1.58 1.74
CA ILE A 27 2.99 -2.66 2.46
C ILE A 27 1.49 -2.65 2.13
N GLY A 28 0.88 -1.48 2.05
CA GLY A 28 -0.55 -1.33 1.73
C GLY A 28 -0.90 -1.83 0.34
N ILE A 29 -0.09 -1.48 -0.67
CA ILE A 29 -0.22 -1.99 -2.03
C ILE A 29 -0.10 -3.52 -2.03
N ALA A 30 0.95 -4.06 -1.42
CA ALA A 30 1.21 -5.49 -1.43
C ALA A 30 0.10 -6.30 -0.72
N ILE A 31 -0.40 -5.80 0.42
CA ILE A 31 -1.50 -6.47 1.13
C ILE A 31 -2.81 -6.37 0.35
N MET A 32 -3.12 -5.24 -0.28
CA MET A 32 -4.36 -5.13 -1.06
C MET A 32 -4.31 -6.00 -2.32
N ALA A 33 -3.17 -6.03 -3.02
CA ALA A 33 -2.94 -6.96 -4.11
C ALA A 33 -3.16 -8.42 -3.66
N ALA A 34 -2.63 -8.78 -2.48
CA ALA A 34 -2.77 -10.15 -1.97
C ALA A 34 -4.21 -10.48 -1.59
N VAL A 35 -4.93 -9.50 -1.02
CA VAL A 35 -6.37 -9.66 -0.78
C VAL A 35 -7.09 -9.86 -2.10
N ASP A 36 -6.75 -9.08 -3.12
CA ASP A 36 -7.38 -9.16 -4.43
C ASP A 36 -7.18 -10.54 -5.07
N GLU A 37 -5.91 -10.93 -5.20
CA GLU A 37 -5.51 -12.17 -5.83
C GLU A 37 -6.01 -13.40 -5.05
N ILE A 38 -5.82 -13.44 -3.73
CA ILE A 38 -6.24 -14.60 -2.93
C ILE A 38 -7.76 -14.69 -2.90
N VAL A 39 -8.47 -13.59 -2.60
CA VAL A 39 -9.92 -13.65 -2.39
C VAL A 39 -10.66 -13.73 -3.71
N PHE A 40 -10.40 -12.83 -4.65
CA PHE A 40 -11.19 -12.72 -5.88
C PHE A 40 -10.66 -13.62 -6.99
N HIS A 41 -9.34 -13.80 -7.14
CA HIS A 41 -8.84 -14.70 -8.19
C HIS A 41 -8.89 -16.16 -7.78
N GLN A 42 -8.44 -16.48 -6.56
CA GLN A 42 -8.22 -17.89 -6.18
C GLN A 42 -9.40 -18.50 -5.43
N LEU A 43 -9.89 -17.84 -4.37
CA LEU A 43 -10.97 -18.39 -3.53
C LEU A 43 -12.34 -18.28 -4.19
N LEU A 44 -12.65 -17.13 -4.76
CA LEU A 44 -13.94 -16.87 -5.39
C LEU A 44 -13.94 -17.15 -6.89
N GLY A 45 -12.78 -17.14 -7.54
CA GLY A 45 -12.67 -17.36 -8.98
C GLY A 45 -13.47 -16.37 -9.82
N TRP A 46 -13.51 -15.10 -9.40
CA TRP A 46 -14.30 -14.07 -10.09
C TRP A 46 -13.63 -13.59 -11.38
N HIS A 47 -12.30 -13.50 -11.39
CA HIS A 47 -11.46 -13.07 -12.52
C HIS A 47 -10.00 -13.47 -12.29
N HIS A 48 -9.17 -13.40 -13.32
CA HIS A 48 -7.71 -13.48 -13.20
C HIS A 48 -7.08 -12.13 -13.57
N PHE A 49 -5.79 -11.97 -13.31
CA PHE A 49 -5.06 -10.73 -13.64
C PHE A 49 -5.06 -10.43 -15.15
N TYR A 50 -5.10 -11.46 -16.00
CA TYR A 50 -5.22 -11.28 -17.45
C TYR A 50 -6.17 -12.31 -18.07
N ASP A 51 -7.41 -11.90 -18.30
CA ASP A 51 -8.47 -12.77 -18.83
C ASP A 51 -8.56 -12.79 -20.36
N ARG A 52 -7.76 -11.98 -21.07
CA ARG A 52 -7.85 -11.88 -22.54
C ARG A 52 -7.05 -12.95 -23.29
N SER A 53 -6.80 -14.10 -22.68
CA SER A 53 -6.00 -15.19 -23.25
C SER A 53 -6.49 -16.56 -22.77
N THR A 54 -5.60 -17.55 -22.72
CA THR A 54 -5.89 -18.90 -22.26
C THR A 54 -5.82 -19.02 -20.74
N PRO A 55 -6.45 -20.04 -20.14
CA PRO A 55 -6.35 -20.30 -18.70
C PRO A 55 -4.91 -20.46 -18.20
N SER A 56 -4.01 -20.99 -19.05
CA SER A 56 -2.58 -21.10 -18.70
C SER A 56 -1.89 -19.74 -18.59
N VAL A 57 -2.26 -18.77 -19.44
CA VAL A 57 -1.74 -17.40 -19.36
C VAL A 57 -2.35 -16.67 -18.17
N ALA A 58 -3.64 -16.86 -17.89
CA ALA A 58 -4.31 -16.33 -16.72
C ALA A 58 -3.62 -16.78 -15.42
N LEU A 59 -3.41 -18.10 -15.25
CA LEU A 59 -2.72 -18.67 -14.11
C LEU A 59 -1.26 -18.18 -13.98
N LEU A 60 -0.54 -18.07 -15.10
CA LEU A 60 0.82 -17.51 -15.11
C LEU A 60 0.79 -16.05 -14.63
N SER A 61 -0.16 -15.26 -15.11
CA SER A 61 -0.26 -13.83 -14.80
C SER A 61 -0.63 -13.58 -13.34
N ASP A 62 -1.50 -14.41 -12.76
CA ASP A 62 -1.76 -14.42 -11.31
C ASP A 62 -0.48 -14.72 -10.54
N GLY A 63 0.23 -15.80 -10.88
CA GLY A 63 1.47 -16.17 -10.20
C GLY A 63 2.57 -15.09 -10.28
N LEU A 64 2.61 -14.31 -11.36
CA LEU A 64 3.50 -13.15 -11.49
C LEU A 64 3.07 -11.98 -10.58
N LEU A 65 1.77 -11.71 -10.48
CA LEU A 65 1.23 -10.75 -9.52
C LEU A 65 1.59 -11.19 -8.08
N HIS A 66 1.37 -12.47 -7.75
CA HIS A 66 1.70 -13.06 -6.46
C HIS A 66 3.16 -12.91 -6.07
N ALA A 67 4.06 -13.16 -7.02
CA ALA A 67 5.49 -13.00 -6.80
C ALA A 67 5.84 -11.53 -6.54
N ALA A 68 5.25 -10.60 -7.32
CA ALA A 68 5.52 -9.17 -7.20
C ALA A 68 5.02 -8.61 -5.86
N GLU A 69 3.80 -8.95 -5.44
CA GLU A 69 3.25 -8.53 -4.16
C GLU A 69 4.03 -9.13 -2.98
N LEU A 70 4.47 -10.39 -3.06
CA LEU A 70 5.24 -11.02 -1.98
C LEU A 70 6.61 -10.33 -1.82
N ILE A 71 7.29 -10.02 -2.92
CA ILE A 71 8.53 -9.25 -2.91
C ILE A 71 8.30 -7.86 -2.30
N ALA A 72 7.23 -7.17 -2.73
CA ALA A 72 6.88 -5.86 -2.21
C ALA A 72 6.55 -5.91 -0.71
N LEU A 73 5.83 -6.94 -0.26
CA LEU A 73 5.45 -7.15 1.13
C LEU A 73 6.68 -7.36 2.01
N VAL A 74 7.54 -8.30 1.61
CA VAL A 74 8.80 -8.59 2.31
C VAL A 74 9.67 -7.34 2.34
N GLY A 75 9.92 -6.70 1.19
CA GLY A 75 10.71 -5.48 1.10
C GLY A 75 10.15 -4.33 1.95
N GLY A 76 8.83 -4.15 1.95
CA GLY A 76 8.12 -3.18 2.77
C GLY A 76 8.30 -3.43 4.26
N PHE A 77 8.19 -4.68 4.71
CA PHE A 77 8.43 -5.03 6.11
C PHE A 77 9.91 -4.95 6.52
N PHE A 78 10.86 -5.24 5.62
CA PHE A 78 12.27 -4.98 5.88
C PHE A 78 12.54 -3.48 6.07
N TRP A 79 11.96 -2.62 5.22
CA TRP A 79 12.07 -1.18 5.35
C TRP A 79 11.42 -0.68 6.65
N PHE A 80 10.22 -1.16 6.97
CA PHE A 80 9.55 -0.89 8.24
C PHE A 80 10.39 -1.30 9.46
N ALA A 81 10.94 -2.52 9.45
CA ALA A 81 11.75 -3.06 10.54
C ALA A 81 13.03 -2.25 10.72
N ASP A 82 13.65 -1.82 9.63
CA ASP A 82 14.84 -0.97 9.66
C ASP A 82 14.53 0.43 10.25
N LEU A 83 13.42 1.07 9.84
CA LEU A 83 12.97 2.33 10.43
C LEU A 83 12.69 2.18 11.93
N ARG A 84 12.07 1.06 12.33
CA ARG A 84 11.79 0.74 13.75
C ARG A 84 13.09 0.55 14.53
N ARG A 85 14.04 -0.21 13.99
CA ARG A 85 15.35 -0.48 14.60
C ARG A 85 16.15 0.80 14.85
N ARG A 86 16.10 1.74 13.91
CA ARG A 86 16.75 3.06 14.02
C ARG A 86 15.94 4.09 14.80
N ARG A 87 14.81 3.70 15.42
CA ARG A 87 13.87 4.60 16.13
C ARG A 87 13.37 5.78 15.29
N ALA A 88 13.40 5.64 13.97
CA ALA A 88 12.95 6.66 13.01
C ALA A 88 11.51 6.41 12.53
N LEU A 89 10.86 5.33 12.97
CA LEU A 89 9.51 4.97 12.55
C LEU A 89 8.45 5.89 13.17
N SER A 90 7.58 6.43 12.33
CA SER A 90 6.35 7.11 12.74
C SER A 90 5.14 6.23 12.48
N THR A 91 4.70 5.46 13.50
CA THR A 91 3.58 4.50 13.39
C THR A 91 2.33 5.10 12.74
N ARG A 92 1.96 6.33 13.11
CA ARG A 92 0.78 7.01 12.54
C ARG A 92 0.94 7.31 11.05
N LEU A 93 2.14 7.67 10.60
CA LEU A 93 2.41 7.94 9.19
C LEU A 93 2.54 6.64 8.39
N THR A 94 3.03 5.56 9.00
CA THR A 94 3.00 4.23 8.39
C THR A 94 1.58 3.73 8.18
N TRP A 95 0.68 3.86 9.17
CA TRP A 95 -0.72 3.50 8.98
C TRP A 95 -1.41 4.37 7.93
N GLY A 96 -1.12 5.68 7.92
CA GLY A 96 -1.60 6.56 6.85
C GLY A 96 -1.10 6.12 5.47
N GLY A 97 0.18 5.79 5.36
CA GLY A 97 0.77 5.23 4.14
C GLY A 97 0.13 3.91 3.73
N PHE A 98 -0.09 2.99 4.66
CA PHE A 98 -0.75 1.71 4.43
C PHE A 98 -2.12 1.88 3.79
N LEU A 99 -2.97 2.74 4.37
CA LEU A 99 -4.29 3.04 3.83
C LEU A 99 -4.23 3.71 2.45
N LEU A 100 -3.26 4.62 2.24
CA LEU A 100 -3.02 5.22 0.92
C LEU A 100 -2.63 4.19 -0.13
N GLY A 101 -1.72 3.27 0.20
CA GLY A 101 -1.29 2.21 -0.69
C GLY A 101 -2.41 1.24 -1.03
N ALA A 102 -3.14 0.77 -0.01
CA ALA A 102 -4.26 -0.15 -0.16
C ALA A 102 -5.39 0.45 -1.00
N GLY A 103 -5.86 1.66 -0.65
CA GLY A 103 -6.90 2.34 -1.40
C GLY A 103 -6.46 2.75 -2.81
N GLY A 104 -5.21 3.16 -2.96
CA GLY A 104 -4.62 3.52 -4.26
C GLY A 104 -4.54 2.33 -5.21
N PHE A 105 -4.12 1.16 -4.73
CA PHE A 105 -4.12 -0.07 -5.51
C PHE A 105 -5.54 -0.45 -5.96
N GLN A 106 -6.51 -0.49 -5.03
CA GLN A 106 -7.88 -0.89 -5.34
C GLN A 106 -8.54 0.01 -6.38
N LEU A 107 -8.28 1.33 -6.32
CA LEU A 107 -8.77 2.28 -7.32
C LEU A 107 -8.03 2.17 -8.64
N PHE A 108 -6.72 1.89 -8.61
CA PHE A 108 -5.95 1.69 -9.83
C PHE A 108 -6.48 0.47 -10.59
N ASP A 109 -6.62 -0.66 -9.92
CA ASP A 109 -7.21 -1.86 -10.52
C ASP A 109 -8.66 -1.59 -10.99
N GLY A 110 -9.50 -1.03 -10.11
CA GLY A 110 -10.91 -0.72 -10.37
C GLY A 110 -11.18 0.21 -11.55
N LEU A 111 -10.28 1.15 -11.84
CA LEU A 111 -10.46 2.16 -12.88
C LEU A 111 -9.55 1.91 -14.09
N VAL A 112 -8.26 1.67 -13.86
CA VAL A 112 -7.27 1.53 -14.92
C VAL A 112 -7.36 0.14 -15.53
N ASP A 113 -7.16 -0.91 -14.73
CA ASP A 113 -7.09 -2.28 -15.26
C ASP A 113 -8.46 -2.74 -15.75
N HIS A 114 -9.51 -2.45 -14.97
CA HIS A 114 -10.87 -2.83 -15.30
C HIS A 114 -11.54 -1.97 -16.38
N LYS A 115 -11.33 -0.64 -16.43
CA LYS A 115 -12.11 0.23 -17.34
C LYS A 115 -11.30 0.83 -18.48
N VAL A 116 -10.06 1.22 -18.22
CA VAL A 116 -9.17 1.78 -19.26
C VAL A 116 -8.57 0.67 -20.10
N PHE A 117 -7.83 -0.26 -19.49
CA PHE A 117 -7.15 -1.35 -20.19
C PHE A 117 -8.05 -2.54 -20.46
N ARG A 118 -9.05 -2.77 -19.61
CA ARG A 118 -9.98 -3.91 -19.71
C ARG A 118 -9.25 -5.24 -19.82
N VAL A 119 -8.19 -5.39 -19.03
CA VAL A 119 -7.40 -6.64 -18.97
C VAL A 119 -8.20 -7.77 -18.30
N HIS A 120 -9.06 -7.41 -17.35
CA HIS A 120 -10.08 -8.24 -16.70
C HIS A 120 -11.29 -7.37 -16.30
N GLN A 121 -12.31 -7.95 -15.68
CA GLN A 121 -13.40 -7.24 -15.00
C GLN A 121 -13.56 -7.80 -13.58
N ILE A 122 -14.02 -6.98 -12.63
CA ILE A 122 -14.23 -7.41 -11.23
C ILE A 122 -15.02 -8.72 -11.13
N ARG A 123 -16.02 -8.91 -12.00
CA ARG A 123 -16.82 -10.12 -12.03
C ARG A 123 -17.51 -10.33 -13.37
N TYR A 124 -17.59 -11.58 -13.82
CA TYR A 124 -18.30 -11.94 -15.04
C TYR A 124 -19.67 -12.58 -14.77
N GLY A 125 -20.55 -12.53 -15.78
CA GLY A 125 -21.85 -13.23 -15.77
C GLY A 125 -22.92 -12.62 -14.86
N VAL A 126 -22.74 -11.37 -14.42
CA VAL A 126 -23.66 -10.65 -13.52
C VAL A 126 -23.88 -9.22 -14.01
N ASP A 127 -24.88 -8.53 -13.44
CA ASP A 127 -24.91 -7.06 -13.52
C ASP A 127 -23.69 -6.51 -12.80
N LEU A 128 -22.78 -5.90 -13.55
CA LEU A 128 -21.45 -5.52 -13.09
C LEU A 128 -21.45 -4.24 -12.25
N LEU A 129 -22.41 -3.35 -12.49
CA LEU A 129 -22.40 -2.00 -11.92
C LEU A 129 -22.36 -1.99 -10.37
N PRO A 130 -23.12 -2.82 -9.64
CA PRO A 130 -23.03 -2.88 -8.19
C PRO A 130 -21.63 -3.27 -7.68
N TYR A 131 -20.96 -4.19 -8.37
CA TYR A 131 -19.62 -4.64 -8.01
C TYR A 131 -18.57 -3.56 -8.29
N ASP A 132 -18.65 -2.90 -9.45
CA ASP A 132 -17.83 -1.73 -9.78
C ASP A 132 -17.93 -0.64 -8.73
N VAL A 133 -19.16 -0.32 -8.32
CA VAL A 133 -19.42 0.72 -7.31
C VAL A 133 -18.82 0.32 -5.96
N VAL A 134 -19.09 -0.88 -5.47
CA VAL A 134 -18.58 -1.34 -4.17
C VAL A 134 -17.05 -1.37 -4.15
N TRP A 135 -16.43 -1.88 -5.22
CA TRP A 135 -14.98 -1.96 -5.35
C TRP A 135 -14.31 -0.59 -5.27
N ASN A 136 -14.78 0.34 -6.11
CA ASN A 136 -14.19 1.68 -6.19
C ASN A 136 -14.51 2.53 -4.95
N VAL A 137 -15.72 2.43 -4.38
CA VAL A 137 -16.08 3.14 -3.15
C VAL A 137 -15.24 2.62 -1.98
N ALA A 138 -15.02 1.32 -1.85
CA ALA A 138 -14.15 0.76 -0.82
C ALA A 138 -12.70 1.28 -0.96
N GLY A 139 -12.16 1.28 -2.18
CA GLY A 139 -10.84 1.86 -2.47
C GLY A 139 -10.76 3.35 -2.11
N ALA A 140 -11.77 4.14 -2.48
CA ALA A 140 -11.85 5.57 -2.16
C ALA A 140 -11.92 5.83 -0.66
N VAL A 141 -12.69 5.04 0.10
CA VAL A 141 -12.77 5.15 1.57
C VAL A 141 -11.40 4.91 2.20
N LEU A 142 -10.68 3.87 1.79
CA LEU A 142 -9.32 3.59 2.28
C LEU A 142 -8.35 4.72 1.93
N LEU A 143 -8.37 5.19 0.67
CA LEU A 143 -7.49 6.26 0.21
C LEU A 143 -7.74 7.55 1.01
N LEU A 144 -9.00 7.98 1.14
CA LEU A 144 -9.37 9.19 1.88
C LEU A 144 -9.04 9.07 3.37
N ALA A 145 -9.24 7.89 3.97
CA ALA A 145 -8.82 7.64 5.35
C ALA A 145 -7.29 7.77 5.50
N GLY A 146 -6.52 7.24 4.54
CA GLY A 146 -5.07 7.41 4.49
C GLY A 146 -4.65 8.88 4.39
N VAL A 147 -5.28 9.66 3.51
CA VAL A 147 -5.07 11.11 3.39
C VAL A 147 -5.35 11.81 4.71
N ALA A 148 -6.48 11.53 5.36
CA ALA A 148 -6.86 12.13 6.63
C ALA A 148 -5.86 11.80 7.76
N VAL A 149 -5.38 10.56 7.82
CA VAL A 149 -4.38 10.12 8.81
C VAL A 149 -3.05 10.84 8.58
N VAL A 150 -2.54 10.89 7.34
CA VAL A 150 -1.29 11.58 6.99
C VAL A 150 -1.39 13.07 7.26
N TRP A 151 -2.50 13.70 6.88
CA TRP A 151 -2.72 15.13 7.10
C TRP A 151 -2.76 15.46 8.59
N SER A 152 -3.57 14.74 9.38
CA SER A 152 -3.66 14.94 10.83
C SER A 152 -2.32 14.73 11.56
N ALA A 153 -1.48 13.79 11.09
CA ALA A 153 -0.17 13.53 11.66
C ALA A 153 0.83 14.66 11.37
N ARG A 154 0.76 15.27 10.17
CA ARG A 154 1.61 16.41 9.79
C ARG A 154 1.22 17.69 10.51
N SER A 155 -0.09 17.95 10.65
CA SER A 155 -0.58 19.15 11.34
C SER A 155 -0.21 19.19 12.83
N ARG A 156 -0.19 18.02 13.51
CA ARG A 156 0.27 17.94 14.92
C ARG A 156 1.75 18.27 15.08
N ARG A 157 2.60 17.79 14.17
CA ARG A 157 4.05 18.11 14.20
C ARG A 157 4.32 19.60 13.97
N ALA A 158 3.51 20.28 13.16
CA ALA A 158 3.66 21.71 12.93
C ALA A 158 3.27 22.55 14.16
N GLY A 159 2.33 22.07 14.99
CA GLY A 159 1.91 22.72 16.24
C GLY A 159 2.89 22.58 17.41
N ASP A 160 3.74 21.54 17.39
CA ASP A 160 4.75 21.25 18.44
C ASP A 160 6.14 21.85 18.12
N GLY A 161 6.24 22.75 17.13
CA GLY A 161 7.50 23.44 16.78
C GLY A 161 8.02 24.31 17.95
N PRO A 162 9.35 24.51 18.06
CA PRO A 162 9.94 25.14 19.25
C PRO A 162 9.46 26.59 19.38
N ARG A 163 8.86 26.90 20.53
CA ARG A 163 8.70 28.27 21.03
C ARG A 163 10.02 28.77 21.59
#